data_AF-A0A376X8P4-F1
#
_entry.id   AF-A0A376X8P4-F1
#
_cell.length_a   1.000
_cell.length_b   1.000
_cell.length_c   1.000
_cell.angle_alpha   90.00
_cell.angle_beta   90.00
_cell.angle_gamma   90.00
#
_symmetry.space_group_name_H-M   'P 1'
#
loop_
_entity.id
_entity.type
_entity.pdbx_description
1 polymer ?
#
loop_
_entity_poly.entity_id
_entity_poly.type
_entity_poly.pdbx_seq_one_letter_code
_entity_poly.pdbx_strand_id
1 'polypeptide(L)' 'MKIITCYKCVPDEQDIAVNNADGSLDFSKADAKISQYDLNAMKRLAS' A
#
# COMPACT_ATOMS: atom_id res chain seq x y z
N MET A 1 -25.78 -4.52 11.21
CA MET A 1 -25.26 -5.17 9.99
C MET A 1 -23.82 -5.60 10.24
N LYS A 2 -23.40 -6.80 9.84
CA LYS A 2 -22.00 -7.23 9.93
C LYS A 2 -21.39 -7.13 8.54
N ILE A 3 -20.28 -6.40 8.42
CA ILE A 3 -19.57 -6.19 7.14
C ILE A 3 -18.16 -6.75 7.28
N ILE A 4 -17.75 -7.55 6.31
CA ILE A 4 -16.37 -8.03 6.17
C ILE A 4 -15.74 -7.25 5.02
N THR A 5 -14.51 -6.79 5.23
CA THR A 5 -13.75 -6.03 4.24
C THR A 5 -12.37 -6.65 4.09
N CYS A 6 -11.92 -6.76 2.85
CA CYS A 6 -10.58 -7.22 2.54
C CYS A 6 -9.64 -6.03 2.49
N TYR A 7 -8.38 -6.24 2.86
CA TYR A 7 -7.33 -5.27 2.61
C TYR A 7 -6.09 -5.97 2.09
N LYS A 8 -5.28 -5.22 1.33
CA LYS A 8 -3.99 -5.65 0.85
C LYS A 8 -2.89 -4.84 1.53
N CYS A 9 -1.92 -5.55 2.10
CA CYS A 9 -0.66 -4.96 2.53
C CYS A 9 0.26 -4.80 1.32
N VAL A 10 0.78 -3.60 1.11
CA VAL A 10 1.65 -3.23 -0.02
C VAL A 10 2.83 -2.40 0.50
N PRO A 11 4.00 -2.43 -0.17
CA PRO A 11 5.07 -1.47 0.13
C PRO A 11 4.61 -0.04 -0.16
N ASP A 12 5.13 0.95 0.57
CA ASP A 12 4.88 2.35 0.28
C ASP A 12 5.51 2.75 -1.06
N GLU A 13 4.67 2.96 -2.06
CA GLU A 13 5.12 3.30 -3.41
C GLU A 13 5.89 4.62 -3.50
N GLN A 14 5.74 5.53 -2.53
CA GLN A 14 6.49 6.79 -2.52
C GLN A 14 7.97 6.60 -2.21
N ASP A 15 8.32 5.50 -1.54
CA ASP A 15 9.69 5.17 -1.13
C ASP A 15 10.34 4.11 -2.04
N ILE A 16 9.62 3.61 -3.05
CA ILE A 16 10.19 2.74 -4.08
C ILE A 16 11.00 3.60 -5.06
N ALA A 17 12.27 3.25 -5.23
CA ALA A 17 13.17 3.93 -6.17
C ALA A 17 13.55 3.04 -7.35
N VAL A 18 13.96 3.65 -8.46
CA VAL A 18 14.59 2.95 -9.58
C VAL A 18 16.10 3.06 -9.42
N ASN A 19 16.79 1.93 -9.47
CA ASN A 19 18.25 1.87 -9.48
C ASN A 19 18.77 2.40 -10.81
N ASN A 20 19.54 3.50 -10.77
CA ASN A 20 20.03 4.18 -11.98
C ASN A 20 21.03 3.37 -12.80
N ALA A 21 21.63 2.31 -12.24
CA ALA A 21 22.64 1.50 -12.91
C ALA A 21 22.03 0.44 -13.83
N ASP A 22 20.93 -0.20 -13.42
CA ASP A 22 20.37 -1.36 -14.08
C ASP A 22 18.84 -1.30 -14.29
N GLY A 23 18.20 -0.23 -13.80
CA GLY A 23 16.75 -0.04 -13.90
C GLY A 23 15.92 -0.94 -12.99
N SER A 24 16.55 -1.68 -12.08
CA SER A 24 15.82 -2.50 -11.10
C SER A 24 15.12 -1.62 -10.05
N LEU A 25 14.12 -2.19 -9.36
CA LEU A 25 13.40 -1.48 -8.29
C LEU A 25 14.06 -1.74 -6.94
N ASP A 26 14.30 -0.67 -6.19
CA ASP A 26 14.74 -0.70 -4.79
C ASP A 26 13.55 -0.47 -3.85
N PHE A 27 13.33 -1.43 -2.96
CA PHE A 27 12.27 -1.43 -1.95
C PHE A 27 12.83 -1.27 -0.52
N SER A 28 14.13 -1.05 -0.36
CA SER A 28 14.82 -1.07 0.94
C SER A 28 14.29 -0.05 1.95
N LYS A 29 13.64 1.02 1.47
CA LYS A 29 13.01 2.07 2.28
C LYS A 29 11.49 2.02 2.27
N ALA A 30 10.89 1.12 1.49
CA ALA A 30 9.45 1.03 1.33
C ALA A 30 8.82 0.20 2.44
N ASP A 31 8.34 0.87 3.48
CA ASP A 31 7.62 0.23 4.58
C ASP A 31 6.29 -0.37 4.13
N ALA A 32 5.81 -1.37 4.86
CA ALA A 32 4.53 -2.00 4.58
C ALA A 32 3.36 -1.11 5.03
N LYS A 33 2.41 -0.83 4.13
CA LYS A 33 1.18 -0.10 4.40
C LYS A 33 -0.07 -0.83 3.91
N ILE A 34 -1.24 -0.45 4.43
CA ILE A 34 -2.51 -0.86 3.84
C ILE A 34 -2.71 -0.03 2.57
N SER A 35 -3.08 -0.69 1.47
CA SER A 35 -3.44 -0.01 0.22
C SER A 35 -4.42 1.14 0.47
N GLN A 36 -4.13 2.30 -0.13
CA GLN A 36 -4.95 3.50 0.03
C GLN A 36 -6.41 3.28 -0.37
N TYR A 37 -6.65 2.41 -1.36
CA TYR A 37 -8.00 2.04 -1.81
C TYR A 37 -8.77 1.31 -0.71
N ASP A 38 -8.14 0.33 -0.08
CA ASP A 38 -8.75 -0.48 0.97
C ASP A 38 -8.96 0.35 2.24
N LEU A 39 -8.00 1.21 2.59
CA LEU A 39 -8.14 2.15 3.70
C LEU A 39 -9.34 3.09 3.49
N ASN A 40 -9.53 3.59 2.28
CA ASN A 40 -10.68 4.43 1.93
C ASN A 40 -12.00 3.67 1.96
N ALA A 41 -12.01 2.39 1.56
CA ALA A 41 -13.19 1.53 1.68
C ALA A 41 -13.56 1.32 3.15
N MET A 42 -12.59 0.98 4.00
CA MET A 42 -12.81 0.79 5.44
C MET A 42 -13.34 2.07 6.11
N LYS A 43 -12.78 3.24 5.78
CA LYS A 43 -13.27 4.53 6.30
C LYS A 43 -14.73 4.79 5.93
N ARG A 44 -15.16 4.46 4.71
CA ARG A 44 -16.56 4.59 4.27
C ARG A 44 -17.50 3.60 4.95
N LEU A 45 -17.01 2.43 5.34
CA LEU A 45 -17.82 1.44 6.06
C LEU A 45 -18.01 1.80 7.54
N ALA A 46 -17.09 2.58 8.10
CA ALA A 46 -17.10 3.01 9.50
C ALA A 46 -17.87 4.32 9.75
N SER A 47 -18.17 5.10 8.70
CA SER A 47 -18.97 6.33 8.73
C SER A 47 -20.46 6.05 8.61
#